data_AF-A0A813HBB4-F1
#
_entry.id   AF-A0A813HBB4-F1
#
_cell.length_a   1.000
_cell.length_b   1.000
_cell.length_c   1.000
_cell.angle_alpha   90.00
_cell.angle_beta   90.00
_cell.angle_gamma   90.00
#
_symmetry.space_group_name_H-M   'P 1'
#
loop_
_entity.id
_entity.type
_entity.pdbx_description
1 polymer ?
#
loop_
_entity_poly.entity_id
_entity_poly.type
_entity_poly.pdbx_seq_one_letter_code
_entity_poly.pdbx_strand_id
1 'polypeptide(L)'
;MPPRWKNVLADADPTSWIYCEYTSDGKGLELKSSGTGGLSEFKAALGESIAWGGFRCNGVDRRGTFECKRPKFIFVQHKPEQMSAMKKAKQGSHKGDVKDAITGAHLDVIVETLADLDEQGLIAKLQAATGAYKPNGYEFEPGLILDADFYGLGIGNDCKGESSKN
;
A
#
# COMPACT_ATOMS: atom_id res chain seq x y z
N MET A 1 -11.36 20.87 0.95
CA MET A 1 -10.13 20.56 1.71
C MET A 1 -9.46 19.39 1.02
N PRO A 2 -8.13 19.33 0.93
CA PRO A 2 -7.43 18.17 0.37
C PRO A 2 -7.79 16.90 1.17
N PRO A 3 -7.92 15.73 0.52
CA PRO A 3 -8.22 14.49 1.21
C PRO A 3 -7.13 14.15 2.22
N ARG A 4 -7.51 13.48 3.30
CA ARG A 4 -6.61 13.07 4.37
C ARG A 4 -6.71 11.56 4.55
N TRP A 5 -5.82 11.00 5.36
CA TRP A 5 -5.83 9.57 5.64
C TRP A 5 -7.20 9.01 6.06
N LYS A 6 -7.98 9.77 6.85
CA LYS A 6 -9.34 9.40 7.23
C LYS A 6 -10.29 9.15 6.06
N ASN A 7 -10.05 9.77 4.90
CA ASN A 7 -10.80 9.53 3.68
C ASN A 7 -10.48 8.14 3.12
N VAL A 8 -9.21 7.75 3.09
CA VAL A 8 -8.78 6.40 2.69
C VAL A 8 -9.41 5.30 3.56
N LEU A 9 -9.59 5.58 4.85
CA LEU A 9 -10.24 4.66 5.79
C LEU A 9 -11.76 4.57 5.63
N ALA A 10 -12.41 5.57 5.00
CA ALA A 10 -13.85 5.65 4.91
C ALA A 10 -14.37 4.89 3.68
N ASP A 11 -15.20 3.88 3.88
CA ASP A 11 -15.75 3.06 2.79
C ASP A 11 -16.60 3.84 1.77
N ALA A 12 -17.19 4.96 2.20
CA ALA A 12 -18.01 5.81 1.33
C ALA A 12 -17.19 6.82 0.52
N ASP A 13 -15.90 6.99 0.82
CA ASP A 13 -15.03 7.94 0.13
C ASP A 13 -14.24 7.22 -0.98
N PRO A 14 -14.16 7.78 -2.19
CA PRO A 14 -13.45 7.14 -3.29
C PRO A 14 -11.92 7.23 -3.16
N THR A 15 -11.38 8.06 -2.25
CA THR A 15 -9.94 8.18 -2.05
C THR A 15 -9.37 6.85 -1.57
N SER A 16 -8.41 6.30 -2.29
CA SER A 16 -7.81 4.99 -2.01
C SER A 16 -6.36 5.08 -1.59
N TRP A 17 -5.67 6.19 -1.88
CA TRP A 17 -4.28 6.39 -1.50
C TRP A 17 -3.95 7.87 -1.31
N ILE A 18 -2.89 8.12 -0.53
CA ILE A 18 -2.29 9.44 -0.34
C ILE A 18 -0.76 9.35 -0.42
N TYR A 19 -0.14 10.42 -0.90
CA TYR A 19 1.30 10.60 -0.93
C TYR A 19 1.65 12.00 -0.40
N CYS A 20 2.53 12.03 0.59
CA CYS A 20 2.89 13.23 1.34
C CYS A 20 4.40 13.43 1.34
N GLU A 21 4.84 14.64 0.99
CA GLU A 21 6.24 15.04 1.03
C GLU A 21 6.50 16.01 2.17
N TYR A 22 7.78 16.20 2.51
CA TYR A 22 8.16 17.29 3.40
C TYR A 22 7.90 18.63 2.73
N THR A 23 7.37 19.58 3.49
CA THR A 23 7.31 20.98 3.09
C THR A 23 8.71 21.48 2.72
N SER A 24 8.79 22.53 1.90
CA SER A 24 10.08 23.08 1.44
C SER A 24 11.00 23.53 2.57
N ASP A 25 10.44 23.94 3.72
CA ASP A 25 11.19 24.28 4.94
C ASP A 25 11.58 23.07 5.80
N GLY A 26 11.09 21.87 5.44
CA GLY A 26 11.36 20.60 6.12
C GLY A 26 10.80 20.49 7.53
N LYS A 27 9.82 21.33 7.90
CA LYS A 27 9.21 21.38 9.23
C LYS A 27 7.85 20.67 9.32
N GLY A 28 7.25 20.33 8.19
CA GLY A 28 5.97 19.63 8.14
C GLY A 28 5.88 18.66 6.98
N LEU A 29 4.71 18.03 6.88
CA LEU A 29 4.32 17.23 5.74
C LEU A 29 3.15 17.90 5.03
N GLU A 30 3.15 17.86 3.70
CA GLU A 30 2.03 18.29 2.88
C GLU A 30 1.57 17.17 1.95
N LEU A 31 0.27 17.13 1.68
CA LEU A 31 -0.28 16.20 0.70
C LEU A 31 0.21 16.64 -0.68
N LYS A 32 1.02 15.80 -1.31
CA LYS A 32 1.56 16.03 -2.64
C LYS A 32 0.60 15.54 -3.72
N SER A 33 0.02 14.36 -3.52
CA SER A 33 -0.94 13.76 -4.43
C SER A 33 -1.81 12.72 -3.70
N SER A 34 -2.94 12.40 -4.32
CA SER A 34 -3.91 11.41 -3.87
C SER A 34 -4.74 10.95 -5.06
N GLY A 35 -5.35 9.80 -4.97
CA GLY A 35 -6.17 9.27 -6.06
C GLY A 35 -7.20 8.24 -5.59
N THR A 36 -7.90 7.69 -6.56
CA THR A 36 -9.00 6.74 -6.37
C THR A 36 -8.72 5.37 -7.01
N GLY A 37 -7.59 5.23 -7.71
CA GLY A 37 -7.11 3.99 -8.30
C GLY A 37 -6.41 3.09 -7.28
N GLY A 38 -5.63 2.13 -7.74
CA GLY A 38 -4.97 1.17 -6.86
C GLY A 38 -3.48 1.43 -6.68
N LEU A 39 -2.77 0.34 -6.47
CA LEU A 39 -1.32 0.29 -6.27
C LEU A 39 -0.54 0.91 -7.44
N SER A 40 -1.00 0.75 -8.67
CA SER A 40 -0.37 1.23 -9.89
C SER A 40 -0.37 2.75 -9.97
N GLU A 41 -1.49 3.38 -9.63
CA GLU A 41 -1.59 4.84 -9.56
C GLU A 41 -0.71 5.37 -8.42
N PHE A 42 -0.72 4.71 -7.26
CA PHE A 42 0.16 5.05 -6.15
C PHE A 42 1.65 4.94 -6.52
N LYS A 43 2.06 3.85 -7.19
CA LYS A 43 3.42 3.66 -7.72
C LYS A 43 3.82 4.80 -8.67
N ALA A 44 2.91 5.21 -9.56
CA ALA A 44 3.16 6.31 -10.50
C ALA A 44 3.30 7.68 -9.82
N ALA A 45 2.74 7.84 -8.62
CA ALA A 45 2.87 9.05 -7.82
C ALA A 45 4.18 9.14 -7.02
N LEU A 46 4.92 8.04 -6.87
CA LEU A 46 6.19 8.03 -6.13
C LEU A 46 7.25 8.86 -6.87
N GLY A 47 7.74 9.90 -6.21
CA GLY A 47 8.81 10.75 -6.71
C GLY A 47 10.21 10.32 -6.27
N GLU A 48 11.18 11.21 -6.45
CA GLU A 48 12.59 11.01 -6.07
C GLU A 48 12.92 11.50 -4.65
N SER A 49 11.95 12.11 -3.97
CA SER A 49 12.11 12.63 -2.61
C SER A 49 11.78 11.58 -1.55
N ILE A 50 12.33 11.77 -0.34
CA ILE A 50 11.81 11.05 0.83
C ILE A 50 10.38 11.48 1.09
N ALA A 51 9.50 10.52 1.29
CA ALA A 51 8.07 10.77 1.41
C ALA A 51 7.37 9.72 2.27
N TRP A 52 6.12 10.00 2.59
CA TRP A 52 5.23 9.10 3.31
C TRP A 52 3.99 8.88 2.48
N GLY A 53 3.37 7.72 2.63
CA GLY A 53 2.11 7.48 1.97
C GLY A 53 1.37 6.32 2.60
N GLY A 54 0.25 6.02 1.98
CA GLY A 54 -0.47 4.80 2.27
C GLY A 54 -1.55 4.59 1.25
N PHE A 55 -1.92 3.33 1.08
CA PHE A 55 -2.96 2.93 0.14
C PHE A 55 -3.85 1.84 0.74
N ARG A 56 -5.07 1.77 0.22
CA ARG A 56 -6.06 0.76 0.52
C ARG A 56 -5.99 -0.33 -0.55
N CYS A 57 -5.99 -1.57 -0.13
CA CYS A 57 -6.31 -2.73 -0.96
C CYS A 57 -7.39 -3.56 -0.27
N ASN A 58 -7.89 -4.63 -0.90
CA ASN A 58 -8.83 -5.54 -0.25
C ASN A 58 -8.25 -6.94 -0.15
N GLY A 59 -8.37 -7.57 1.03
CA GLY A 59 -8.33 -9.02 1.13
C GLY A 59 -9.66 -9.58 0.62
N VAL A 60 -9.60 -10.57 -0.26
CA VAL A 60 -10.77 -11.14 -0.94
C VAL A 60 -10.95 -12.59 -0.54
N ASP A 61 -12.19 -12.94 -0.22
CA ASP A 61 -12.64 -14.29 0.00
C ASP A 61 -13.68 -14.66 -1.05
N ARG A 62 -13.28 -15.49 -2.01
CA ARG A 62 -14.16 -15.99 -3.06
C ARG A 62 -14.54 -17.45 -2.82
N ARG A 63 -15.84 -17.75 -2.86
CA ARG A 63 -16.38 -19.11 -2.78
C ARG A 63 -17.53 -19.26 -3.77
N GLY A 64 -17.26 -19.88 -4.92
CA GLY A 64 -18.24 -19.93 -6.01
C GLY A 64 -18.60 -18.53 -6.50
N THR A 65 -19.88 -18.17 -6.41
CA THR A 65 -20.39 -16.83 -6.78
C THR A 65 -20.33 -15.80 -5.64
N PHE A 66 -19.98 -16.22 -4.42
CA PHE A 66 -19.89 -15.32 -3.28
C PHE A 66 -18.49 -14.70 -3.18
N GLU A 67 -18.43 -13.38 -3.06
CA GLU A 67 -17.21 -12.61 -2.90
C GLU A 67 -17.35 -11.66 -1.69
N CYS A 68 -16.46 -11.80 -0.71
CA CYS A 68 -16.36 -10.89 0.43
C CYS A 68 -15.03 -10.15 0.37
N LYS A 69 -15.09 -8.81 0.37
CA LYS A 69 -13.93 -7.93 0.40
C LYS A 69 -13.79 -7.30 1.77
N ARG A 70 -12.58 -7.33 2.33
CA ARG A 70 -12.24 -6.64 3.57
C ARG A 70 -11.09 -5.68 3.32
N PRO A 71 -11.23 -4.38 3.64
CA PRO A 71 -10.17 -3.42 3.41
C PRO A 71 -8.93 -3.78 4.23
N LYS A 72 -7.78 -3.57 3.59
CA LYS A 72 -6.45 -3.61 4.17
C LYS A 72 -5.78 -2.29 3.84
N PHE A 73 -5.02 -1.78 4.79
CA PHE A 73 -4.38 -0.47 4.70
C PHE A 73 -2.88 -0.65 4.86
N ILE A 74 -2.11 -0.10 3.94
CA ILE A 74 -0.66 -0.25 3.89
C ILE A 74 -0.05 1.11 4.17
N PHE A 75 0.81 1.18 5.17
CA PHE A 75 1.65 2.33 5.45
C PHE A 75 2.92 2.25 4.62
N VAL A 76 3.27 3.33 3.93
CA VAL A 76 4.44 3.39 3.06
C VAL A 76 5.42 4.44 3.56
N GLN A 77 6.65 4.02 3.82
CA GLN A 77 7.80 4.89 4.03
C GLN A 77 8.65 4.87 2.76
N HIS A 78 8.54 5.91 1.94
CA HIS A 78 9.30 6.03 0.69
C HIS A 78 10.69 6.61 0.96
N LYS A 79 11.72 5.83 0.62
CA LYS A 79 13.14 6.07 0.87
C LYS A 79 13.97 5.79 -0.39
N PRO A 80 13.85 6.63 -1.45
CA PRO A 80 14.57 6.39 -2.70
C PRO A 80 16.07 6.17 -2.48
N GLU A 81 16.65 5.19 -3.19
CA GLU A 81 18.05 4.78 -3.01
C GLU A 81 19.03 5.96 -3.09
N GLN A 82 18.81 6.87 -4.02
CA GLN A 82 19.63 8.07 -4.28
C GLN A 82 19.64 9.11 -3.14
N MET A 83 18.72 9.01 -2.17
CA MET A 83 18.62 9.97 -1.09
C MET A 83 19.73 9.78 -0.06
N SER A 84 20.29 10.88 0.44
CA SER A 84 21.39 10.83 1.40
C SER A 84 21.00 10.11 2.69
N ALA A 85 21.96 9.39 3.28
CA ALA A 85 21.78 8.67 4.54
C ALA A 85 21.24 9.59 5.66
N MET A 86 21.69 10.84 5.70
CA MET A 86 21.22 11.85 6.65
C MET A 86 19.72 12.14 6.51
N LYS A 87 19.22 12.30 5.27
CA LYS A 87 17.79 12.54 5.02
C LYS A 87 16.96 11.31 5.39
N LYS A 88 17.43 10.10 5.04
CA LYS A 88 16.77 8.83 5.41
C LYS A 88 16.72 8.64 6.93
N ALA A 89 17.78 8.98 7.66
CA ALA A 89 17.84 8.93 9.12
C ALA A 89 16.84 9.91 9.77
N LYS A 90 16.82 11.17 9.30
CA LYS A 90 15.84 12.18 9.76
C LYS A 90 14.39 11.75 9.49
N GLN A 91 14.13 11.12 8.35
CA GLN A 91 12.81 10.56 8.09
C GLN A 91 12.47 9.42 9.06
N GLY A 92 13.44 8.56 9.36
CA GLY A 92 13.28 7.48 10.34
C GLY A 92 12.81 7.97 11.72
N SER A 93 13.36 9.08 12.21
CA SER A 93 12.96 9.65 13.51
C SER A 93 11.52 10.15 13.57
N HIS A 94 10.93 10.51 12.42
CA HIS A 94 9.53 10.97 12.36
C HIS A 94 8.52 9.83 12.16
N LYS A 95 8.96 8.56 12.04
CA LYS A 95 8.06 7.44 11.73
C LYS A 95 6.92 7.30 12.74
N GLY A 96 7.19 7.52 14.03
CA GLY A 96 6.17 7.45 15.09
C GLY A 96 5.03 8.43 14.84
N ASP A 97 5.35 9.72 14.76
CA ASP A 97 4.37 10.80 14.54
C ASP A 97 3.55 10.59 13.25
N VAL A 98 4.19 10.09 12.18
CA VAL A 98 3.48 9.84 10.91
C VAL A 98 2.58 8.62 11.01
N LYS A 99 2.96 7.58 11.76
CA LYS A 99 2.07 6.44 12.04
C LYS A 99 0.87 6.82 12.89
N ASP A 100 1.01 7.81 13.77
CA ASP A 100 -0.10 8.36 14.53
C ASP A 100 -1.07 9.18 13.65
N ALA A 101 -0.59 9.70 12.51
CA ALA A 101 -1.44 10.34 11.51
C ALA A 101 -2.03 9.34 10.49
N ILE A 102 -1.26 8.32 10.10
CA ILE A 102 -1.64 7.23 9.17
C ILE A 102 -1.94 5.96 9.99
N THR A 103 -3.00 6.04 10.79
CA THR A 103 -3.39 4.99 11.73
C THR A 103 -4.09 3.80 11.06
N GLY A 104 -4.20 2.66 11.74
CA GLY A 104 -4.97 1.51 11.23
C GLY A 104 -4.33 0.79 10.05
N ALA A 105 -3.06 1.09 9.73
CA ALA A 105 -2.28 0.31 8.78
C ALA A 105 -2.11 -1.14 9.29
N HIS A 106 -2.37 -2.09 8.40
CA HIS A 106 -2.22 -3.52 8.61
C HIS A 106 -0.80 -4.00 8.29
N LEU A 107 -0.08 -3.25 7.45
CA LEU A 107 1.29 -3.55 7.03
C LEU A 107 2.08 -2.25 6.90
N ASP A 108 3.31 -2.26 7.41
CA ASP A 108 4.31 -1.22 7.15
C ASP A 108 5.26 -1.69 6.05
N VAL A 109 5.46 -0.89 5.01
CA VAL A 109 6.41 -1.16 3.94
C VAL A 109 7.40 0.00 3.80
N ILE A 110 8.68 -0.34 3.73
CA ILE A 110 9.73 0.60 3.30
C ILE A 110 9.91 0.38 1.80
N VAL A 111 9.89 1.47 1.04
CA VAL A 111 10.00 1.45 -0.42
C VAL A 111 11.25 2.21 -0.81
N GLU A 112 12.28 1.49 -1.27
CA GLU A 112 13.48 2.09 -1.85
C GLU A 112 13.39 2.08 -3.38
N THR A 113 12.74 1.04 -3.93
CA THR A 113 12.45 0.88 -5.35
C THR A 113 11.01 0.43 -5.58
N LEU A 114 10.51 0.54 -6.80
CA LEU A 114 9.15 0.06 -7.14
C LEU A 114 8.98 -1.46 -6.95
N ALA A 115 10.09 -2.23 -6.92
CA ALA A 115 10.07 -3.66 -6.67
C ALA A 115 9.63 -3.99 -5.23
N ASP A 116 9.79 -3.08 -4.26
CA ASP A 116 9.32 -3.28 -2.88
C ASP A 116 7.78 -3.31 -2.76
N LEU A 117 7.11 -2.85 -3.82
CA LEU A 117 5.67 -2.82 -3.98
C LEU A 117 5.18 -3.86 -5.01
N ASP A 118 5.93 -4.94 -5.22
CA ASP A 118 5.45 -6.05 -6.04
C ASP A 118 4.23 -6.73 -5.37
N GLU A 119 3.22 -7.10 -6.16
CA GLU A 119 1.95 -7.57 -5.60
C GLU A 119 2.13 -8.87 -4.79
N GLN A 120 2.97 -9.79 -5.26
CA GLN A 120 3.20 -11.09 -4.62
C GLN A 120 3.92 -10.94 -3.28
N GLY A 121 4.94 -10.09 -3.21
CA GLY A 121 5.66 -9.75 -2.00
C GLY A 121 4.75 -9.03 -0.99
N LEU A 122 3.87 -8.14 -1.46
CA LEU A 122 2.86 -7.52 -0.61
C LEU A 122 1.85 -8.53 -0.07
N ILE A 123 1.38 -9.49 -0.88
CA ILE A 123 0.50 -10.58 -0.45
C ILE A 123 1.19 -11.40 0.64
N ALA A 124 2.44 -11.82 0.43
CA ALA A 124 3.20 -12.60 1.41
C ALA A 124 3.36 -11.84 2.73
N LYS A 125 3.72 -10.55 2.67
CA LYS A 125 3.85 -9.67 3.85
C LYS A 125 2.51 -9.49 4.57
N LEU A 126 1.41 -9.25 3.83
CA LEU A 126 0.06 -9.12 4.40
C LEU A 126 -0.37 -10.41 5.10
N GLN A 127 -0.20 -11.57 4.46
CA GLN A 127 -0.53 -12.85 5.05
C GLN A 127 0.30 -13.16 6.31
N ALA A 128 1.56 -12.73 6.36
CA ALA A 128 2.38 -12.84 7.56
C ALA A 128 1.92 -11.90 8.68
N ALA A 129 1.44 -10.70 8.33
CA ALA A 129 1.01 -9.67 9.28
C ALA A 129 -0.42 -9.89 9.82
N THR A 130 -1.34 -10.49 9.05
CA THR A 130 -2.79 -10.49 9.38
C THR A 130 -3.31 -11.69 10.17
N GLY A 131 -2.46 -12.40 10.91
CA GLY A 131 -2.88 -13.43 11.87
C GLY A 131 -3.46 -14.72 11.25
N ALA A 132 -4.39 -15.36 11.96
CA ALA A 132 -4.84 -16.73 11.66
C ALA A 132 -5.67 -16.86 10.37
N TYR A 133 -6.33 -15.78 9.93
CA TYR A 133 -7.17 -15.78 8.74
C TYR A 133 -6.42 -15.25 7.53
N LYS A 134 -6.39 -16.03 6.44
CA LYS A 134 -5.70 -15.68 5.20
C LYS A 134 -6.71 -15.66 4.05
N PRO A 135 -6.97 -14.48 3.47
CA PRO A 135 -7.79 -14.36 2.26
C PRO A 135 -7.24 -15.23 1.13
N ASN A 136 -8.13 -15.75 0.29
CA ASN A 136 -7.76 -16.53 -0.90
C ASN A 136 -7.52 -15.67 -2.14
N GLY A 137 -7.61 -14.35 -2.02
CA GLY A 137 -7.15 -13.40 -3.01
C GLY A 137 -6.94 -12.01 -2.43
N TYR A 138 -6.36 -11.13 -3.24
CA TYR A 138 -6.16 -9.72 -2.91
C TYR A 138 -6.49 -8.86 -4.12
N GLU A 139 -7.10 -7.71 -3.87
CA GLU A 139 -7.44 -6.70 -4.88
C GLU A 139 -6.62 -5.44 -4.61
N PHE A 140 -5.56 -5.24 -5.40
CA PHE A 140 -4.73 -4.03 -5.35
C PHE A 140 -5.18 -2.96 -6.33
N GLU A 141 -5.91 -3.35 -7.38
CA GLU A 141 -6.55 -2.45 -8.35
C GLU A 141 -8.05 -2.69 -8.35
N PRO A 142 -8.88 -1.64 -8.50
CA PRO A 142 -10.33 -1.81 -8.59
C PRO A 142 -10.73 -2.82 -9.67
N GLY A 143 -11.36 -3.92 -9.28
CA GLY A 143 -11.85 -4.97 -10.17
C GLY A 143 -10.83 -6.04 -10.58
N LEU A 144 -9.56 -5.93 -10.18
CA LEU A 144 -8.52 -6.93 -10.49
C LEU A 144 -8.13 -7.69 -9.22
N ILE A 145 -8.53 -8.96 -9.18
CA ILE A 145 -8.31 -9.84 -8.03
C ILE A 145 -7.21 -10.83 -8.38
N LEU A 146 -6.15 -10.82 -7.58
CA LEU A 146 -5.05 -11.77 -7.62
C LEU A 146 -5.36 -12.88 -6.62
N ASP A 147 -5.53 -14.10 -7.11
CA ASP A 147 -5.73 -15.25 -6.24
C ASP A 147 -4.43 -15.55 -5.47
N ALA A 148 -4.57 -16.03 -4.24
CA ALA A 148 -3.47 -16.36 -3.34
C ALA A 148 -3.64 -17.79 -2.82
N ASP A 149 -2.84 -18.73 -3.33
CA ASP A 149 -2.92 -20.15 -2.94
C ASP A 149 -2.21 -20.46 -1.61
N PHE A 150 -2.58 -19.77 -0.54
CA PHE A 150 -1.86 -19.95 0.73
C PHE A 150 -1.96 -21.39 1.28
N TYR A 151 -3.11 -22.04 1.08
CA TYR A 151 -3.37 -23.37 1.62
C TYR A 151 -2.97 -24.51 0.68
N GLY A 152 -2.37 -24.21 -0.48
CA GLY A 152 -1.97 -25.22 -1.47
C GLY A 152 -3.16 -26.01 -2.00
N LEU A 153 -4.32 -25.35 -2.13
CA LEU A 153 -5.57 -25.97 -2.59
C LEU A 153 -5.69 -25.93 -4.12
N GLY A 154 -4.68 -25.41 -4.82
CA GLY A 154 -4.67 -25.23 -6.27
C GLY A 154 -5.43 -23.99 -6.73
N ILE A 155 -5.74 -23.05 -5.83
CA ILE A 155 -6.45 -21.80 -6.17
C ILE A 155 -5.41 -20.73 -6.55
N GLY A 156 -5.23 -20.46 -7.85
CA GLY A 156 -4.30 -19.43 -8.34
C GLY A 156 -2.97 -19.94 -8.90
N ASN A 157 -2.85 -21.24 -9.16
CA ASN A 157 -1.65 -21.84 -9.79
C ASN A 157 -1.31 -21.25 -11.18
N ASP A 158 -2.27 -20.59 -11.82
CA ASP A 158 -2.12 -19.92 -13.13
C ASP A 158 -2.03 -18.39 -13.05
N CYS A 159 -2.02 -17.79 -11.84
CA CYS A 159 -2.01 -16.34 -11.68
C CYS A 159 -0.61 -15.74 -11.93
N LYS A 160 -0.33 -15.42 -13.19
CA LYS A 160 0.82 -14.58 -13.56
C LYS A 160 0.54 -13.13 -13.16
N GLY A 161 1.34 -12.58 -12.25
CA GLY A 161 1.27 -11.15 -11.89
C GLY A 161 1.54 -10.27 -13.12
N GLU A 162 0.74 -9.22 -13.32
CA GLU A 162 0.86 -8.33 -14.50
C GLU A 162 2.15 -7.50 -14.54
N SER A 163 2.93 -7.50 -13.45
CA SER A 163 4.33 -7.03 -13.42
C SER A 163 5.26 -7.86 -14.33
N SER A 164 4.79 -9.00 -14.84
CA SER A 164 5.45 -9.76 -15.91
C SER A 164 4.83 -9.40 -17.26
N LYS A 165 5.33 -8.36 -17.94
CA LYS A 165 5.10 -8.19 -19.39
C LYS A 165 6.43 -8.28 -20.14
N ASN A 166 6.48 -9.37 -20.93
CA ASN A 166 7.45 -9.83 -21.94
C ASN A 166 8.83 -10.25 -21.48
#